data_AF-A0A5R8YU57-F1
#
_entry.id   AF-A0A5R8YU57-F1
#
_cell.length_a   1.000
_cell.length_b   1.000
_cell.length_c   1.000
_cell.angle_alpha   90.00
_cell.angle_beta   90.00
_cell.angle_gamma   90.00
#
_symmetry.space_group_name_H-M   'P 1'
#
loop_
_entity.id
_entity.type
_entity.pdbx_description
1 polymer ?
#
loop_
_entity_poly.entity_id
_entity_poly.type
_entity_poly.pdbx_seq_one_letter_code
_entity_poly.pdbx_strand_id
1 'polypeptide(L)'
;MSSPRSAGLIAVVTVMTSLASTTGTAAAASVPMTAGASARTDAAVWAGGKEPTSLTELRREAQKAYKSIEDANRALVARQKKFAGVEKELASKLTSLQQATAELNRLRKPLSDLAASLYQDPSVGGLSPFIAGGDGTAILRRMSDMQHLVAGHNTVLSEASKLLEGQQRLAQEAQELRAASLLQEAQLSAQVTLMRKRSTTLVRSLTKALVKLGVKIGQGTEGAGGCDPTRIAQAEQYPNGLLPKNILCPLPQRGETLRADAAIAFADLNIAYKKRFGTPMCISDSYRSLGEQQAVYYRRPGFAATPGKSNHGLGLAVDLCGGVQSFRSAQFNWLEANGKKYGWFHPDWAYHSPFEPWHWEYDPKLGSLLP
;
A
#
# COMPACT_ATOMS: atom_id res chain seq x y z
N MET A 1 0.30 -48.53 -27.07
CA MET A 1 1.51 -48.31 -26.25
C MET A 1 1.18 -47.31 -25.15
N SER A 2 1.80 -47.50 -24.00
CA SER A 2 1.34 -47.16 -22.65
C SER A 2 1.49 -45.70 -22.21
N SER A 3 0.70 -45.34 -21.19
CA SER A 3 0.87 -44.15 -20.31
C SER A 3 2.19 -44.20 -19.49
N PRO A 4 2.58 -43.10 -18.80
CA PRO A 4 2.10 -42.84 -17.43
C PRO A 4 1.76 -41.34 -17.17
N ARG A 5 0.58 -40.99 -16.65
CA ARG A 5 0.18 -40.88 -15.22
C ARG A 5 1.05 -39.93 -14.37
N SER A 6 0.66 -38.66 -14.35
CA SER A 6 1.05 -37.65 -13.34
C SER A 6 0.04 -37.70 -12.19
N ALA A 7 0.36 -38.43 -11.13
CA ALA A 7 -0.38 -38.43 -9.87
C ALA A 7 0.47 -37.71 -8.82
N GLY A 8 0.01 -36.56 -8.34
CA GLY A 8 0.72 -35.83 -7.29
C GLY A 8 0.17 -34.44 -7.07
N LEU A 9 -1.11 -34.31 -6.69
CA LEU A 9 -1.67 -33.08 -6.11
C LEU A 9 -3.08 -33.26 -5.51
N ILE A 10 -3.32 -34.34 -4.77
CA ILE A 10 -4.50 -34.44 -3.88
C ILE A 10 -4.10 -35.29 -2.68
N ALA A 11 -3.78 -34.68 -1.54
CA ALA A 11 -3.94 -35.22 -0.17
C ALA A 11 -3.15 -34.39 0.86
N VAL A 12 -3.65 -33.23 1.29
CA VAL A 12 -3.44 -32.72 2.67
C VAL A 12 -4.65 -31.86 3.08
N VAL A 13 -5.83 -32.47 3.07
CA VAL A 13 -7.01 -32.01 3.82
C VAL A 13 -7.56 -33.26 4.50
N THR A 14 -7.95 -33.15 5.76
CA THR A 14 -8.44 -34.21 6.68
C THR A 14 -7.38 -35.15 7.27
N VAL A 15 -6.94 -34.88 8.51
CA VAL A 15 -7.02 -35.79 9.69
C VAL A 15 -6.97 -34.90 10.95
N MET A 16 -7.76 -35.26 11.97
CA MET A 16 -7.85 -34.70 13.34
C MET A 16 -9.00 -33.71 13.62
N THR A 17 -10.22 -34.09 13.25
CA THR A 17 -11.42 -33.77 14.04
C THR A 17 -11.95 -35.04 14.68
N SER A 18 -11.41 -35.40 15.85
CA SER A 18 -12.05 -36.34 16.77
C SER A 18 -11.26 -36.37 18.07
N LEU A 19 -11.60 -35.48 19.01
CA LEU A 19 -11.44 -35.61 20.47
C LEU A 19 -11.87 -34.29 21.13
N ALA A 20 -13.19 -34.05 21.19
CA ALA A 20 -13.81 -33.11 22.11
C ALA A 20 -15.33 -33.36 22.13
N SER A 21 -15.76 -34.37 22.87
CA SER A 21 -17.14 -34.48 23.35
C SER A 21 -17.08 -34.95 24.80
N THR A 22 -16.72 -34.03 25.68
CA THR A 22 -17.10 -34.09 27.09
C THR A 22 -17.65 -32.73 27.47
N THR A 23 -18.95 -32.73 27.72
CA THR A 23 -19.73 -31.61 28.24
C THR A 23 -19.22 -31.25 29.64
N GLY A 24 -18.64 -30.06 29.76
CA GLY A 24 -18.25 -29.45 31.03
C GLY A 24 -18.52 -27.96 30.97
N THR A 25 -19.66 -27.56 31.52
CA THR A 25 -20.04 -26.17 31.78
C THR A 25 -18.98 -25.48 32.65
N ALA A 26 -18.37 -24.41 32.16
CA ALA A 26 -17.57 -23.50 32.99
C ALA A 26 -17.76 -22.05 32.55
N ALA A 27 -18.03 -21.23 33.56
CA ALA A 27 -18.50 -19.86 33.52
C ALA A 27 -17.60 -18.88 32.76
N ALA A 28 -18.23 -17.85 32.21
CA ALA A 28 -17.60 -16.66 31.65
C ALA A 28 -16.74 -15.95 32.71
N ALA A 29 -15.42 -15.94 32.49
CA ALA A 29 -14.50 -15.01 33.12
C ALA A 29 -14.06 -13.98 32.06
N SER A 30 -14.60 -12.78 32.16
CA SER A 30 -14.20 -11.60 31.40
C SER A 30 -12.80 -11.15 31.84
N VAL A 31 -11.80 -11.31 30.97
CA VAL A 31 -10.48 -10.69 31.14
C VAL A 31 -10.47 -9.36 30.36
N PRO A 32 -10.13 -8.23 30.99
CA PRO A 32 -10.08 -6.94 30.30
C PRO A 32 -8.85 -6.88 29.39
N MET A 33 -9.07 -6.81 28.08
CA MET A 33 -8.02 -6.42 27.13
C MET A 33 -7.70 -4.93 27.35
N THR A 34 -6.59 -4.65 28.03
CA THR A 34 -5.95 -3.33 27.96
C THR A 34 -5.35 -3.17 26.57
N ALA A 35 -6.15 -2.65 25.64
CA ALA A 35 -5.71 -2.22 24.33
C ALA A 35 -4.68 -1.09 24.50
N GLY A 36 -3.43 -1.36 24.12
CA GLY A 36 -2.37 -0.36 24.04
C GLY A 36 -2.82 0.85 23.21
N ALA A 37 -2.70 2.03 23.82
CA ALA A 37 -3.21 3.32 23.36
C ALA A 37 -2.51 3.90 22.10
N SER A 38 -1.83 3.10 21.29
CA SER A 38 -1.05 3.57 20.13
C SER A 38 -1.72 3.31 18.77
N ALA A 39 -2.71 2.42 18.69
CA ALA A 39 -3.37 2.10 17.41
C ALA A 39 -4.60 2.98 17.07
N ARG A 40 -5.04 3.85 17.98
CA ARG A 40 -6.22 4.72 17.78
C ARG A 40 -5.90 6.10 17.20
N THR A 41 -4.64 6.50 17.14
CA THR A 41 -4.27 7.87 16.72
C THR A 41 -4.16 8.04 15.21
N ASP A 42 -3.91 6.98 14.43
CA ASP A 42 -3.69 7.14 12.99
C ASP A 42 -4.95 6.97 12.13
N ALA A 43 -5.96 6.24 12.60
CA ALA A 43 -7.23 6.09 11.88
C ALA A 43 -8.12 7.34 11.98
N ALA A 44 -7.97 8.13 13.05
CA ALA A 44 -8.79 9.32 13.31
C ALA A 44 -8.39 10.55 12.46
N VAL A 45 -7.17 10.59 11.91
CA VAL A 45 -6.67 11.73 11.13
C VAL A 45 -7.28 11.82 9.72
N TRP A 46 -7.88 10.73 9.20
CA TRP A 46 -8.21 10.63 7.76
C TRP A 46 -9.70 10.77 7.41
N ALA A 47 -10.58 10.87 8.42
CA ALA A 47 -12.03 10.90 8.25
C ALA A 47 -12.66 12.31 8.21
N GLY A 48 -11.87 13.39 8.34
CA GLY A 48 -12.38 14.75 8.55
C GLY A 48 -12.15 15.77 7.43
N GLY A 49 -12.03 15.35 6.16
CA GLY A 49 -11.86 16.29 5.05
C GLY A 49 -13.18 16.97 4.67
N LYS A 50 -13.22 18.31 4.70
CA LYS A 50 -14.31 19.15 4.19
C LYS A 50 -14.61 18.78 2.72
N GLU A 51 -15.87 18.82 2.28
CA GLU A 51 -16.17 18.62 0.85
C GLU A 51 -15.44 19.69 0.01
N PRO A 52 -14.69 19.30 -1.02
CA PRO A 52 -13.89 20.23 -1.79
C PRO A 52 -14.77 21.17 -2.60
N THR A 53 -14.48 22.47 -2.50
CA THR A 53 -15.33 23.57 -3.00
C THR A 53 -14.89 24.11 -4.36
N SER A 54 -13.68 23.77 -4.82
CA SER A 54 -13.10 24.17 -6.11
C SER A 54 -12.55 22.97 -6.91
N LEU A 55 -12.36 23.09 -8.23
CA LEU A 55 -11.74 22.00 -9.03
C LEU A 55 -10.28 21.79 -8.64
N THR A 56 -9.59 22.88 -8.31
CA THR A 56 -8.21 22.87 -7.83
C THR A 56 -8.09 22.07 -6.54
N GLU A 57 -9.03 22.25 -5.61
CA GLU A 57 -9.10 21.48 -4.36
C GLU A 57 -9.37 20.00 -4.63
N LEU A 58 -10.38 19.69 -5.48
CA LEU A 58 -10.70 18.32 -5.92
C LEU A 58 -9.51 17.60 -6.58
N ARG A 59 -8.79 18.30 -7.47
CA ARG A 59 -7.57 17.78 -8.13
C ARG A 59 -6.50 17.46 -7.11
N ARG A 60 -6.23 18.37 -6.17
CA ARG A 60 -5.22 18.18 -5.13
C ARG A 60 -5.54 16.98 -4.26
N GLU A 61 -6.79 16.84 -3.84
CA GLU A 61 -7.24 15.67 -3.08
C GLU A 61 -7.10 14.36 -3.87
N ALA A 62 -7.46 14.36 -5.15
CA ALA A 62 -7.26 13.21 -6.02
C ALA A 62 -5.77 12.84 -6.11
N GLN A 63 -4.89 13.80 -6.34
CA GLN A 63 -3.44 13.57 -6.42
C GLN A 63 -2.85 13.03 -5.11
N LYS A 64 -3.22 13.62 -3.97
CA LYS A 64 -2.82 13.12 -2.65
C LYS A 64 -3.32 11.69 -2.43
N ALA A 65 -4.56 11.38 -2.82
CA ALA A 65 -5.11 10.03 -2.74
C ALA A 65 -4.33 9.04 -3.61
N TYR A 66 -3.97 9.40 -4.86
CA TYR A 66 -3.13 8.55 -5.71
C TYR A 66 -1.76 8.26 -5.09
N LYS A 67 -1.06 9.30 -4.63
CA LYS A 67 0.25 9.14 -3.98
C LYS A 67 0.15 8.25 -2.74
N SER A 68 -0.88 8.45 -1.91
CA SER A 68 -1.11 7.62 -0.73
C SER A 68 -1.35 6.14 -1.06
N ILE A 69 -2.02 5.85 -2.17
CA ILE A 69 -2.22 4.47 -2.66
C ILE A 69 -0.90 3.87 -3.15
N GLU A 70 -0.07 4.64 -3.85
CA GLU A 70 1.26 4.18 -4.30
C GLU A 70 2.15 3.84 -3.10
N ASP A 71 2.19 4.73 -2.10
CA ASP A 71 2.93 4.52 -0.86
C ASP A 71 2.39 3.31 -0.07
N ALA A 72 1.07 3.16 0.02
CA ALA A 72 0.43 2.01 0.66
C ALA A 72 0.71 0.70 -0.08
N ASN A 73 0.70 0.70 -1.42
CA ASN A 73 1.08 -0.46 -2.23
C ASN A 73 2.57 -0.81 -2.01
N ARG A 74 3.48 0.18 -1.96
CA ARG A 74 4.89 -0.05 -1.63
C ARG A 74 5.04 -0.68 -0.24
N ALA A 75 4.32 -0.17 0.74
CA ALA A 75 4.30 -0.71 2.10
C ALA A 75 3.75 -2.15 2.15
N LEU A 76 2.69 -2.45 1.38
CA LEU A 76 2.14 -3.80 1.22
C LEU A 76 3.18 -4.76 0.65
N VAL A 77 3.85 -4.39 -0.45
CA VAL A 77 4.90 -5.22 -1.07
C VAL A 77 6.08 -5.44 -0.11
N ALA A 78 6.51 -4.39 0.60
CA ALA A 78 7.58 -4.51 1.59
C ALA A 78 7.18 -5.46 2.75
N ARG A 79 5.92 -5.42 3.19
CA ARG A 79 5.40 -6.34 4.22
C ARG A 79 5.21 -7.76 3.72
N GLN A 80 4.76 -7.97 2.48
CA GLN A 80 4.70 -9.30 1.86
C GLN A 80 6.09 -9.96 1.82
N LYS A 81 7.15 -9.18 1.54
CA LYS A 81 8.53 -9.67 1.64
C LYS A 81 8.91 -10.07 3.07
N LYS A 82 8.52 -9.28 4.08
CA LYS A 82 8.72 -9.64 5.50
C LYS A 82 7.93 -10.89 5.88
N PHE A 83 6.71 -11.03 5.37
CA PHE A 83 5.86 -12.18 5.61
C PHE A 83 6.46 -13.46 5.04
N ALA A 84 7.08 -13.42 3.84
CA ALA A 84 7.84 -14.56 3.32
C ALA A 84 9.00 -14.99 4.26
N GLY A 85 9.60 -14.02 4.98
CA GLY A 85 10.56 -14.31 6.05
C GLY A 85 9.92 -15.02 7.25
N VAL A 86 8.75 -14.55 7.70
CA VAL A 86 7.97 -15.18 8.78
C VAL A 86 7.47 -16.57 8.39
N GLU A 87 7.05 -16.79 7.14
CA GLU A 87 6.69 -18.12 6.62
C GLU A 87 7.88 -19.08 6.67
N LYS A 88 9.08 -18.61 6.34
CA LYS A 88 10.30 -19.41 6.46
C LYS A 88 10.62 -19.74 7.92
N GLU A 89 10.44 -18.79 8.83
CA GLU A 89 10.60 -19.04 10.27
C GLU A 89 9.58 -20.04 10.78
N LEU A 90 8.31 -19.89 10.38
CA LEU A 90 7.23 -20.82 10.69
C LEU A 90 7.54 -22.23 10.19
N ALA A 91 8.00 -22.36 8.94
CA ALA A 91 8.41 -23.64 8.36
C ALA A 91 9.56 -24.29 9.15
N SER A 92 10.53 -23.47 9.58
CA SER A 92 11.62 -23.91 10.46
C SER A 92 11.09 -24.43 11.80
N LYS A 93 10.23 -23.66 12.49
CA LYS A 93 9.63 -24.06 13.77
C LYS A 93 8.77 -25.32 13.66
N LEU A 94 8.00 -25.47 12.58
CA LEU A 94 7.22 -26.68 12.32
C LEU A 94 8.13 -27.91 12.10
N THR A 95 9.26 -27.72 11.41
CA THR A 95 10.27 -28.77 11.23
C THR A 95 10.90 -29.17 12.57
N SER A 96 11.28 -28.20 13.41
CA SER A 96 11.80 -28.44 14.76
C SER A 96 10.77 -29.15 15.65
N LEU A 97 9.49 -28.78 15.54
CA LEU A 97 8.42 -29.45 16.27
C LEU A 97 8.23 -30.90 15.83
N GLN A 98 8.36 -31.18 14.52
CA GLN A 98 8.32 -32.54 13.98
C GLN A 98 9.50 -33.39 14.49
N GLN A 99 10.70 -32.80 14.58
CA GLN A 99 11.89 -33.44 15.15
C GLN A 99 11.73 -33.74 16.65
N ALA A 100 11.29 -32.76 17.44
CA ALA A 100 11.03 -32.94 18.87
C ALA A 100 9.97 -34.02 19.12
N THR A 101 8.94 -34.09 18.29
CA THR A 101 7.91 -35.14 18.35
C THR A 101 8.51 -36.52 18.06
N ALA A 102 9.43 -36.63 17.08
CA ALA A 102 10.10 -37.87 16.77
C ALA A 102 11.03 -38.35 17.90
N GLU A 103 11.75 -37.43 18.56
CA GLU A 103 12.58 -37.75 19.73
C GLU A 103 11.73 -38.23 20.92
N LEU A 104 10.63 -37.53 21.21
CA LEU A 104 9.72 -37.93 22.28
C LEU A 104 9.11 -39.33 22.01
N ASN A 105 8.79 -39.64 20.75
CA ASN A 105 8.33 -40.97 20.35
C ASN A 105 9.41 -42.06 20.52
N ARG A 106 10.70 -41.73 20.36
CA ARG A 106 11.80 -42.68 20.62
C ARG A 106 11.91 -43.05 22.10
N LEU A 107 11.66 -42.11 23.01
CA LEU A 107 11.67 -42.35 24.46
C LEU A 107 10.41 -43.07 24.95
N ARG A 108 9.27 -42.82 24.30
CA ARG A 108 7.96 -43.33 24.72
C ARG A 108 7.86 -44.85 24.73
N LYS A 109 8.41 -45.52 23.70
CA LYS A 109 8.28 -46.97 23.56
C LYS A 109 9.11 -47.74 24.60
N PRO A 110 10.41 -47.47 24.80
CA PRO A 110 11.19 -48.09 25.88
C PRO A 110 10.62 -47.80 27.28
N LEU A 111 10.14 -46.59 27.53
CA LEU A 111 9.47 -46.25 28.79
C LEU A 111 8.19 -47.08 29.00
N SER A 112 7.37 -47.22 27.95
CA SER A 112 6.15 -48.03 28.00
C SER A 112 6.45 -49.51 28.20
N ASP A 113 7.47 -50.04 27.52
CA ASP A 113 7.89 -51.44 27.61
C ASP A 113 8.49 -51.74 29.01
N LEU A 114 9.27 -50.80 29.56
CA LEU A 114 9.80 -50.88 30.93
C LEU A 114 8.69 -50.78 31.98
N ALA A 115 7.74 -49.86 31.82
CA ALA A 115 6.61 -49.73 32.74
C ALA A 115 5.74 -51.00 32.71
N ALA A 116 5.52 -51.58 31.52
CA ALA A 116 4.79 -52.83 31.36
C ALA A 116 5.51 -54.02 32.02
N SER A 117 6.84 -54.11 31.89
CA SER A 117 7.62 -55.19 32.51
C SER A 117 7.62 -55.10 34.04
N LEU A 118 7.76 -53.89 34.60
CA LEU A 118 7.68 -53.65 36.05
C LEU A 118 6.30 -53.99 36.63
N TYR A 119 5.23 -53.80 35.85
CA TYR A 119 3.86 -54.11 36.29
C TYR A 119 3.53 -55.60 36.19
N GLN A 120 4.15 -56.32 35.25
CA GLN A 120 3.91 -57.74 35.00
C GLN A 120 4.79 -58.67 35.84
N ASP A 121 5.91 -58.18 36.40
CA ASP A 121 6.79 -58.98 37.24
C ASP A 121 6.55 -58.69 38.75
N PRO A 122 5.86 -59.59 39.49
CA PRO A 122 5.60 -59.42 40.92
C PRO A 122 6.87 -59.50 41.78
N SER A 123 8.01 -59.95 41.23
CA SER A 123 9.28 -60.02 41.95
C SER A 123 10.01 -58.67 42.04
N VAL A 124 9.68 -57.72 41.17
CA VAL A 124 10.33 -56.39 41.13
C VAL A 124 9.58 -55.37 41.99
N GLY A 125 8.27 -55.56 42.21
CA GLY A 125 7.44 -54.73 43.09
C GLY A 125 7.36 -55.21 44.55
N GLY A 126 7.83 -56.43 44.85
CA GLY A 126 7.76 -57.03 46.18
C GLY A 126 9.13 -57.14 46.86
N LEU A 127 9.15 -57.08 48.19
CA LEU A 127 10.35 -57.31 49.00
C LEU A 127 10.91 -58.76 48.89
N SER A 128 10.25 -59.66 48.14
CA SER A 128 10.62 -61.07 47.99
C SER A 128 12.09 -61.35 47.64
N PRO A 129 12.76 -60.61 46.73
CA PRO A 129 14.18 -60.82 46.44
C PRO A 129 15.12 -60.38 47.57
N PHE A 130 14.62 -59.55 48.50
CA PHE A 130 15.33 -59.01 49.66
C PHE A 130 15.09 -59.84 50.93
N ILE A 131 14.04 -60.68 50.95
CA ILE A 131 13.66 -61.54 52.07
C ILE A 131 14.20 -62.97 51.90
N ALA A 132 14.43 -63.44 50.66
CA ALA A 132 15.02 -64.74 50.39
C ALA A 132 16.53 -64.75 50.75
N GLY A 133 16.87 -65.35 51.90
CA GLY A 133 18.20 -65.33 52.51
C GLY A 133 19.34 -65.84 51.61
N GLY A 134 20.04 -64.89 50.98
CA GLY A 134 21.28 -65.12 50.22
C GLY A 134 22.38 -64.14 50.64
N ASP A 135 23.60 -64.40 50.14
CA ASP A 135 24.82 -63.61 50.36
C ASP A 135 24.56 -62.09 50.34
N GLY A 136 24.95 -61.38 51.40
CA GLY A 136 24.74 -59.94 51.57
C GLY A 136 25.33 -59.09 50.43
N THR A 137 26.36 -59.58 49.74
CA THR A 137 26.91 -58.90 48.56
C THR A 137 25.96 -58.93 47.36
N ALA A 138 25.16 -59.98 47.19
CA ALA A 138 24.15 -60.08 46.13
C ALA A 138 22.98 -59.11 46.35
N ILE A 139 22.60 -58.89 47.61
CA ILE A 139 21.55 -57.93 48.00
C ILE A 139 22.02 -56.49 47.73
N LEU A 140 23.24 -56.14 48.14
CA LEU A 140 23.82 -54.82 47.88
C LEU A 140 23.94 -54.50 46.39
N ARG A 141 24.33 -55.51 45.57
CA ARG A 141 24.41 -55.35 44.12
C ARG A 141 23.04 -55.03 43.51
N ARG A 142 21.99 -55.75 43.93
CA ARG A 142 20.60 -55.46 43.48
C ARG A 142 20.09 -54.10 43.95
N MET A 143 20.42 -53.68 45.17
CA MET A 143 20.09 -52.32 45.63
C MET A 143 20.77 -51.25 44.79
N SER A 144 22.06 -51.46 44.45
CA SER A 144 22.81 -50.58 43.55
C SER A 144 22.19 -50.54 42.15
N ASP A 145 21.82 -51.70 41.61
CA ASP A 145 21.17 -51.81 40.29
C ASP A 145 19.81 -51.10 40.27
N MET A 146 19.03 -51.25 41.33
CA MET A 146 17.72 -50.57 41.49
C MET A 146 17.89 -49.06 41.66
N GLN A 147 18.91 -48.61 42.41
CA GLN A 147 19.27 -47.20 42.53
C GLN A 147 19.65 -46.61 41.17
N HIS A 148 20.44 -47.34 40.37
CA HIS A 148 20.81 -46.93 39.01
C HIS A 148 19.60 -46.87 38.08
N LEU A 149 18.67 -47.83 38.16
CA LEU A 149 17.44 -47.84 37.38
C LEU A 149 16.52 -46.66 37.74
N VAL A 150 16.33 -46.38 39.03
CA VAL A 150 15.53 -45.23 39.50
C VAL A 150 16.18 -43.91 39.08
N ALA A 151 17.50 -43.78 39.19
CA ALA A 151 18.23 -42.60 38.73
C ALA A 151 18.10 -42.40 37.20
N GLY A 152 18.22 -43.49 36.43
CA GLY A 152 18.00 -43.49 34.98
C GLY A 152 16.56 -43.09 34.63
N HIS A 153 15.56 -43.65 35.31
CA HIS A 153 14.15 -43.33 35.13
C HIS A 153 13.85 -41.86 35.38
N ASN A 154 14.34 -41.29 36.48
CA ASN A 154 14.16 -39.88 36.81
C ASN A 154 14.81 -38.96 35.76
N THR A 155 15.96 -39.37 35.21
CA THR A 155 16.64 -38.63 34.12
C THR A 155 15.78 -38.62 32.85
N VAL A 156 15.30 -39.79 32.42
CA VAL A 156 14.47 -39.92 31.22
C VAL A 156 13.13 -39.17 31.37
N LEU A 157 12.48 -39.24 32.53
CA LEU A 157 11.25 -38.47 32.78
C LEU A 157 11.48 -36.95 32.74
N SER A 158 12.59 -36.48 33.31
CA SER A 158 12.98 -35.07 33.25
C SER A 158 13.22 -34.62 31.79
N GLU A 159 13.93 -35.42 31.00
CA GLU A 159 14.19 -35.12 29.58
C GLU A 159 12.90 -35.13 28.75
N ALA A 160 12.05 -36.13 28.93
CA ALA A 160 10.75 -36.21 28.25
C ALA A 160 9.84 -35.02 28.61
N SER A 161 9.85 -34.57 29.87
CA SER A 161 9.09 -33.40 30.31
C SER A 161 9.61 -32.11 29.65
N LYS A 162 10.93 -31.92 29.59
CA LYS A 162 11.54 -30.77 28.90
C LYS A 162 11.22 -30.75 27.40
N LEU A 163 11.24 -31.92 26.75
CA LEU A 163 10.87 -32.04 25.33
C LEU A 163 9.39 -31.71 25.11
N LEU A 164 8.50 -32.14 26.00
CA LEU A 164 7.07 -31.84 25.93
C LEU A 164 6.81 -30.32 26.09
N GLU A 165 7.42 -29.68 27.08
CA GLU A 165 7.33 -28.23 27.27
C GLU A 165 7.87 -27.47 26.06
N GLY A 166 9.00 -27.91 25.51
CA GLY A 166 9.57 -27.36 24.28
C GLY A 166 8.63 -27.48 23.08
N GLN A 167 7.96 -28.62 22.92
CA GLN A 167 7.00 -28.85 21.86
C GLN A 167 5.75 -27.97 21.99
N GLN A 168 5.21 -27.82 23.20
CA GLN A 168 4.08 -26.92 23.48
C GLN A 168 4.43 -25.46 23.17
N ARG A 169 5.62 -25.00 23.59
CA ARG A 169 6.10 -23.65 23.30
C ARG A 169 6.23 -23.40 21.79
N LEU A 170 6.86 -24.31 21.05
CA LEU A 170 7.02 -24.18 19.60
C LEU A 170 5.67 -24.17 18.86
N ALA A 171 4.71 -25.00 19.31
CA ALA A 171 3.36 -25.01 18.76
C ALA A 171 2.65 -23.66 18.96
N GLN A 172 2.73 -23.10 20.17
CA GLN A 172 2.15 -21.81 20.49
C GLN A 172 2.77 -20.68 19.67
N GLU A 173 4.11 -20.60 19.62
CA GLU A 173 4.82 -19.59 18.83
C GLU A 173 4.46 -19.67 17.34
N ALA A 174 4.36 -20.89 16.78
CA ALA A 174 3.95 -21.10 15.40
C ALA A 174 2.50 -20.63 15.13
N GLN A 175 1.59 -20.89 16.07
CA GLN A 175 0.20 -20.44 15.97
C GLN A 175 0.09 -18.91 16.08
N GLU A 176 0.79 -18.30 17.02
CA GLU A 176 0.81 -16.85 17.22
C GLU A 176 1.38 -16.12 16.01
N LEU A 177 2.52 -16.58 15.46
CA LEU A 177 3.12 -16.01 14.25
C LEU A 177 2.17 -16.08 13.05
N ARG A 178 1.48 -17.21 12.87
CA ARG A 178 0.51 -17.40 11.78
C ARG A 178 -0.70 -16.48 11.94
N ALA A 179 -1.27 -16.42 13.14
CA ALA A 179 -2.44 -15.59 13.43
C ALA A 179 -2.14 -14.09 13.27
N ALA A 180 -1.02 -13.62 13.84
CA ALA A 180 -0.59 -12.24 13.74
C ALA A 180 -0.38 -11.81 12.29
N SER A 181 0.20 -12.68 11.47
CA SER A 181 0.49 -12.36 10.08
C SER A 181 -0.76 -12.28 9.21
N LEU A 182 -1.68 -13.25 9.33
CA LEU A 182 -2.95 -13.25 8.60
C LEU A 182 -3.80 -12.00 8.94
N LEU A 183 -3.83 -11.63 10.22
CA LEU A 183 -4.56 -10.44 10.66
C LEU A 183 -3.95 -9.16 10.05
N GLN A 184 -2.62 -9.04 10.06
CA GLN A 184 -1.93 -7.88 9.50
C GLN A 184 -2.14 -7.75 7.98
N GLU A 185 -2.12 -8.85 7.24
CA GLU A 185 -2.39 -8.86 5.80
C GLU A 185 -3.84 -8.46 5.50
N ALA A 186 -4.81 -9.02 6.23
CA ALA A 186 -6.22 -8.67 6.10
C ALA A 186 -6.49 -7.18 6.40
N GLN A 187 -5.91 -6.64 7.47
CA GLN A 187 -6.07 -5.23 7.82
C GLN A 187 -5.49 -4.29 6.76
N LEU A 188 -4.32 -4.61 6.21
CA LEU A 188 -3.66 -3.75 5.22
C LEU A 188 -4.36 -3.81 3.85
N SER A 189 -4.78 -5.00 3.42
CA SER A 189 -5.55 -5.16 2.18
C SER A 189 -6.91 -4.45 2.26
N ALA A 190 -7.59 -4.51 3.41
CA ALA A 190 -8.81 -3.75 3.66
C ALA A 190 -8.58 -2.23 3.57
N GLN A 191 -7.50 -1.72 4.18
CA GLN A 191 -7.13 -0.30 4.11
C GLN A 191 -6.83 0.14 2.66
N VAL A 192 -6.04 -0.63 1.91
CA VAL A 192 -5.74 -0.33 0.49
C VAL A 192 -7.04 -0.32 -0.34
N THR A 193 -7.95 -1.26 -0.10
CA THR A 193 -9.24 -1.33 -0.80
C THR A 193 -10.11 -0.11 -0.51
N LEU A 194 -10.17 0.32 0.75
CA LEU A 194 -10.88 1.53 1.15
C LEU A 194 -10.29 2.79 0.48
N MET A 195 -8.95 2.92 0.48
CA MET A 195 -8.26 4.03 -0.18
C MET A 195 -8.55 4.06 -1.69
N ARG A 196 -8.52 2.90 -2.36
CA ARG A 196 -8.88 2.79 -3.80
C ARG A 196 -10.32 3.21 -4.07
N LYS A 197 -11.28 2.82 -3.22
CA LYS A 197 -12.69 3.22 -3.34
C LYS A 197 -12.88 4.74 -3.19
N ARG A 198 -12.17 5.34 -2.24
CA ARG A 198 -12.20 6.80 -2.05
C ARG A 198 -11.57 7.53 -3.25
N SER A 199 -10.41 7.08 -3.71
CA SER A 199 -9.73 7.66 -4.88
C SER A 199 -10.61 7.60 -6.13
N THR A 200 -11.20 6.45 -6.44
CA THR A 200 -12.13 6.31 -7.58
C THR A 200 -13.35 7.23 -7.47
N THR A 201 -13.84 7.49 -6.26
CA THR A 201 -14.95 8.43 -6.02
C THR A 201 -14.52 9.87 -6.30
N LEU A 202 -13.34 10.28 -5.80
CA LEU A 202 -12.77 11.62 -6.03
C LEU A 202 -12.52 11.87 -7.53
N VAL A 203 -11.92 10.90 -8.21
CA VAL A 203 -11.67 10.98 -9.65
C VAL A 203 -12.98 11.10 -10.42
N ARG A 204 -13.99 10.28 -10.09
CA ARG A 204 -15.30 10.36 -10.74
C ARG A 204 -15.96 11.71 -10.53
N SER A 205 -15.87 12.28 -9.32
CA SER A 205 -16.38 13.62 -9.02
C SER A 205 -15.67 14.68 -9.86
N LEU A 206 -14.34 14.65 -9.89
CA LEU A 206 -13.51 15.55 -10.69
C LEU A 206 -13.83 15.42 -12.18
N THR A 207 -13.91 14.21 -12.72
CA THR A 207 -14.28 13.96 -14.12
C THR A 207 -15.67 14.53 -14.43
N LYS A 208 -16.66 14.33 -13.54
CA LYS A 208 -18.01 14.87 -13.73
C LYS A 208 -18.01 16.40 -13.72
N ALA A 209 -17.25 17.02 -12.84
CA ALA A 209 -17.12 18.47 -12.75
C ALA A 209 -16.45 19.04 -14.02
N LEU A 210 -15.39 18.41 -14.51
CA LEU A 210 -14.70 18.81 -15.73
C LEU A 210 -15.57 18.66 -16.98
N VAL A 211 -16.30 17.55 -17.12
CA VAL A 211 -17.24 17.35 -18.24
C VAL A 211 -18.35 18.41 -18.24
N LYS A 212 -18.88 18.78 -17.07
CA LYS A 212 -19.87 19.87 -16.94
C LYS A 212 -19.33 21.21 -17.44
N LEU A 213 -18.01 21.39 -17.41
CA LEU A 213 -17.33 22.61 -17.84
C LEU A 213 -16.88 22.58 -19.31
N GLY A 214 -17.23 21.53 -20.05
CA GLY A 214 -16.89 21.38 -21.47
C GLY A 214 -15.49 20.87 -21.73
N VAL A 215 -14.75 20.45 -20.70
CA VAL A 215 -13.48 19.72 -20.86
C VAL A 215 -13.82 18.32 -21.35
N LYS A 216 -13.39 17.99 -22.56
CA LYS A 216 -13.58 16.65 -23.12
C LYS A 216 -12.62 15.67 -22.43
N ILE A 217 -13.17 14.81 -21.59
CA ILE A 217 -12.42 13.72 -20.95
C ILE A 217 -12.76 12.42 -21.68
N GLY A 218 -11.75 11.79 -22.27
CA GLY A 218 -11.86 10.42 -22.76
C GLY A 218 -12.19 9.50 -21.59
N GLN A 219 -13.34 8.83 -21.63
CA GLN A 219 -13.71 7.83 -20.64
C GLN A 219 -12.83 6.59 -20.83
N GLY A 220 -11.89 6.34 -19.92
CA GLY A 220 -11.21 5.05 -19.88
C GLY A 220 -9.80 5.11 -19.32
N THR A 221 -9.49 4.18 -18.42
CA THR A 221 -8.16 3.93 -17.86
C THR A 221 -7.15 3.39 -18.88
N GLU A 222 -7.50 3.24 -20.16
CA GLU A 222 -6.61 2.73 -21.19
C GLU A 222 -6.75 3.51 -22.50
N GLY A 223 -5.70 4.25 -22.84
CA GLY A 223 -5.27 4.45 -24.23
C GLY A 223 -6.25 5.07 -25.23
N ALA A 224 -6.77 6.28 -25.00
CA ALA A 224 -7.14 7.21 -26.09
C ALA A 224 -7.50 8.62 -25.56
N GLY A 225 -6.58 9.57 -25.69
CA GLY A 225 -6.89 11.01 -25.78
C GLY A 225 -7.74 11.66 -24.68
N GLY A 226 -7.60 11.23 -23.42
CA GLY A 226 -8.32 11.81 -22.28
C GLY A 226 -7.43 12.59 -21.33
N CYS A 227 -7.99 13.63 -20.71
CA CYS A 227 -7.35 14.39 -19.64
C CYS A 227 -7.17 13.52 -18.38
N ASP A 228 -5.94 13.10 -18.07
CA ASP A 228 -5.61 12.39 -16.83
C ASP A 228 -4.90 13.33 -15.82
N PRO A 229 -5.60 13.84 -14.79
CA PRO A 229 -5.04 14.79 -13.82
C PRO A 229 -3.99 14.19 -12.88
N THR A 230 -3.73 12.89 -12.99
CA THR A 230 -2.85 12.13 -12.08
C THR A 230 -1.45 11.94 -12.66
N ARG A 231 -1.28 12.15 -13.97
CA ARG A 231 -0.02 11.90 -14.71
C ARG A 231 0.92 13.10 -14.79
N ILE A 232 0.78 14.08 -13.90
CA ILE A 232 1.54 15.34 -13.98
C ILE A 232 3.05 15.10 -13.84
N ALA A 233 3.45 14.18 -12.95
CA ALA A 233 4.85 13.79 -12.78
C ALA A 233 5.47 13.15 -14.03
N GLN A 234 4.66 12.61 -14.95
CA GLN A 234 5.15 12.09 -16.23
C GLN A 234 5.50 13.22 -17.19
N ALA A 235 4.89 14.40 -17.06
CA ALA A 235 5.16 15.53 -17.95
C ALA A 235 6.61 16.03 -17.84
N GLU A 236 7.20 15.94 -16.65
CA GLU A 236 8.61 16.32 -16.40
C GLU A 236 9.62 15.40 -17.10
N GLN A 237 9.17 14.23 -17.58
CA GLN A 237 10.01 13.27 -18.31
C GLN A 237 10.13 13.61 -19.80
N TYR A 238 9.31 14.52 -20.31
CA TYR A 238 9.29 14.90 -21.72
C TYR A 238 10.03 16.23 -21.94
N PRO A 239 10.85 16.34 -23.00
CA PRO A 239 11.44 17.61 -23.37
C PRO A 239 10.37 18.64 -23.76
N ASN A 240 10.74 19.91 -23.62
CA ASN A 240 9.91 21.05 -24.00
C ASN A 240 9.45 20.96 -25.46
N GLY A 241 8.13 21.02 -25.68
CA GLY A 241 7.47 20.91 -26.97
C GLY A 241 7.21 19.47 -27.42
N LEU A 242 7.52 18.46 -26.60
CA LEU A 242 7.34 17.03 -26.91
C LEU A 242 6.41 16.31 -25.93
N LEU A 243 5.49 17.03 -25.29
CA LEU A 243 4.47 16.42 -24.43
C LEU A 243 3.52 15.55 -25.28
N PRO A 244 3.30 14.29 -24.90
CA PRO A 244 2.37 13.42 -25.61
C PRO A 244 0.92 13.82 -25.30
N LYS A 245 0.02 13.55 -26.25
CA LYS A 245 -1.40 13.94 -26.18
C LYS A 245 -2.15 13.38 -24.96
N ASN A 246 -1.68 12.29 -24.37
CA ASN A 246 -2.28 11.69 -23.17
C ASN A 246 -1.92 12.42 -21.86
N ILE A 247 -1.00 13.37 -21.89
CA ILE A 247 -0.65 14.25 -20.76
C ILE A 247 -1.29 15.65 -20.94
N LEU A 248 -1.75 15.94 -22.16
CA LEU A 248 -2.45 17.17 -22.50
C LEU A 248 -3.96 17.00 -22.33
N CYS A 249 -4.58 18.04 -21.78
CA CYS A 249 -6.01 18.14 -21.57
C CYS A 249 -6.59 19.22 -22.49
N PRO A 250 -7.66 18.93 -23.23
CA PRO A 250 -8.34 19.94 -24.04
C PRO A 250 -9.01 20.98 -23.13
N LEU A 251 -8.91 22.24 -23.52
CA LEU A 251 -9.61 23.33 -22.85
C LEU A 251 -11.02 23.52 -23.43
N PRO A 252 -11.90 24.26 -22.73
CA PRO A 252 -13.19 24.67 -23.28
C PRO A 252 -13.04 25.51 -24.57
N GLN A 253 -11.93 26.22 -24.72
CA GLN A 253 -11.54 26.94 -25.92
C GLN A 253 -11.09 25.94 -27.00
N ARG A 254 -11.74 25.99 -28.16
CA ARG A 254 -11.56 25.01 -29.23
C ARG A 254 -10.13 25.04 -29.76
N GLY A 255 -9.49 23.87 -29.82
CA GLY A 255 -8.14 23.70 -30.37
C GLY A 255 -7.03 23.86 -29.33
N GLU A 256 -7.36 24.37 -28.15
CA GLU A 256 -6.39 24.65 -27.11
C GLU A 256 -6.22 23.46 -26.17
N THR A 257 -4.98 23.22 -25.77
CA THR A 257 -4.62 22.15 -24.84
C THR A 257 -3.58 22.62 -23.85
N LEU A 258 -3.64 22.13 -22.62
CA LEU A 258 -2.64 22.40 -21.60
C LEU A 258 -2.28 21.12 -20.87
N ARG A 259 -1.15 21.15 -20.14
CA ARG A 259 -0.85 20.12 -19.16
C ARG A 259 -1.99 20.03 -18.13
N ALA A 260 -2.26 18.83 -17.62
CA ALA A 260 -3.49 18.57 -16.87
C ALA A 260 -3.72 19.46 -15.63
N ASP A 261 -2.67 19.84 -14.89
CA ASP A 261 -2.76 20.82 -13.79
C ASP A 261 -3.15 22.20 -14.29
N ALA A 262 -2.39 22.71 -15.26
CA ALA A 262 -2.64 24.01 -15.85
C ALA A 262 -4.05 24.08 -16.46
N ALA A 263 -4.51 23.03 -17.15
CA ALA A 263 -5.85 22.96 -17.72
C ALA A 263 -6.96 23.06 -16.67
N ILE A 264 -6.82 22.35 -15.55
CA ILE A 264 -7.80 22.39 -14.46
C ILE A 264 -7.81 23.76 -13.78
N ALA A 265 -6.62 24.28 -13.48
CA ALA A 265 -6.46 25.61 -12.90
C ALA A 265 -7.03 26.70 -13.81
N PHE A 266 -6.81 26.59 -15.12
CA PHE A 266 -7.37 27.49 -16.11
C PHE A 266 -8.90 27.39 -16.19
N ALA A 267 -9.47 26.20 -16.05
CA ALA A 267 -10.92 26.03 -16.01
C ALA A 267 -11.54 26.77 -14.81
N ASP A 268 -10.95 26.69 -13.62
CA ASP A 268 -11.40 27.46 -12.44
C ASP A 268 -11.28 28.98 -12.68
N LEU A 269 -10.14 29.42 -13.20
CA LEU A 269 -9.91 30.82 -13.54
C LEU A 269 -10.95 31.33 -14.55
N ASN A 270 -11.24 30.55 -15.59
CA ASN A 270 -12.18 30.88 -16.65
C ASN A 270 -13.62 31.01 -16.11
N ILE A 271 -14.01 30.19 -15.13
CA ILE A 271 -15.32 30.31 -14.44
C ILE A 271 -15.39 31.66 -13.71
N ALA A 272 -14.36 32.00 -12.94
CA ALA A 272 -14.32 33.24 -12.19
C ALA A 272 -14.31 34.46 -13.12
N TYR A 273 -13.56 34.38 -14.21
CA TYR A 273 -13.53 35.40 -15.26
C TYR A 273 -14.91 35.57 -15.92
N LYS A 274 -15.56 34.47 -16.31
CA LYS A 274 -16.91 34.50 -16.90
C LYS A 274 -17.93 35.08 -15.93
N LYS A 275 -17.83 34.80 -14.63
CA LYS A 275 -18.68 35.42 -13.61
C LYS A 275 -18.47 36.93 -13.53
N ARG A 276 -17.25 37.42 -13.73
CA ARG A 276 -16.91 38.85 -13.67
C ARG A 276 -17.30 39.63 -14.92
N PHE A 277 -17.09 39.05 -16.11
CA PHE A 277 -17.16 39.74 -17.40
C PHE A 277 -18.28 39.23 -18.33
N GLY A 278 -19.01 38.18 -17.94
CA GLY A 278 -20.12 37.60 -18.71
C GLY A 278 -19.70 36.70 -19.87
N THR A 279 -18.44 36.74 -20.30
CA THR A 279 -17.88 35.93 -21.39
C THR A 279 -16.73 35.05 -20.90
N PRO A 280 -16.53 33.86 -21.48
CA PRO A 280 -15.34 33.05 -21.19
C PRO A 280 -14.07 33.78 -21.66
N MET A 281 -12.94 33.43 -21.05
CA MET A 281 -11.63 33.89 -21.48
C MET A 281 -11.35 33.47 -22.92
N CYS A 282 -10.71 34.36 -23.66
CA CYS A 282 -10.24 34.13 -25.03
C CYS A 282 -8.79 33.69 -24.97
N ILE A 283 -8.45 32.60 -25.66
CA ILE A 283 -7.08 32.09 -25.80
C ILE A 283 -6.70 32.20 -27.27
N SER A 284 -5.52 32.76 -27.53
CA SER A 284 -4.91 32.80 -28.86
C SER A 284 -3.85 31.73 -29.06
N ASP A 285 -3.18 31.30 -27.98
CA ASP A 285 -2.22 30.20 -28.02
C ASP A 285 -2.09 29.52 -26.65
N SER A 286 -1.74 28.24 -26.62
CA SER A 286 -1.58 27.42 -25.41
C SER A 286 -0.39 26.46 -25.54
N TYR A 287 -0.59 25.15 -25.44
CA TYR A 287 0.50 24.21 -25.70
C TYR A 287 1.00 24.30 -27.14
N ARG A 288 2.31 24.53 -27.30
CA ARG A 288 2.97 24.60 -28.60
C ARG A 288 4.02 23.49 -28.72
N SER A 289 3.88 22.62 -29.71
CA SER A 289 4.85 21.56 -29.96
C SER A 289 6.20 22.11 -30.43
N LEU A 290 7.24 21.29 -30.37
CA LEU A 290 8.59 21.67 -30.81
C LEU A 290 8.61 22.10 -32.29
N GLY A 291 7.89 21.36 -33.15
CA GLY A 291 7.78 21.69 -34.57
C GLY A 291 7.04 23.00 -34.82
N GLU A 292 5.98 23.28 -34.08
CA GLU A 292 5.27 24.56 -34.14
C GLU A 292 6.15 25.71 -33.62
N GLN A 293 6.89 25.50 -32.53
CA GLN A 293 7.84 26.48 -32.00
C GLN A 293 8.94 26.80 -33.01
N GLN A 294 9.49 25.80 -33.71
CA GLN A 294 10.44 26.01 -34.81
C GLN A 294 9.82 26.88 -35.90
N ALA A 295 8.61 26.55 -36.36
CA ALA A 295 7.92 27.34 -37.38
C ALA A 295 7.64 28.79 -36.94
N VAL A 296 7.31 29.03 -35.68
CA VAL A 296 7.14 30.39 -35.14
C VAL A 296 8.49 31.12 -35.04
N TYR A 297 9.54 30.45 -34.55
CA TYR A 297 10.88 31.03 -34.43
C TYR A 297 11.46 31.51 -35.77
N TYR A 298 11.30 30.72 -36.82
CA TYR A 298 11.76 31.10 -38.17
C TYR A 298 10.94 32.24 -38.78
N ARG A 299 9.63 32.32 -38.48
CA ARG A 299 8.75 33.38 -39.00
C ARG A 299 8.86 34.70 -38.22
N ARG A 300 9.30 34.65 -36.96
CA ARG A 300 9.35 35.80 -36.05
C ARG A 300 10.69 35.86 -35.29
N PRO A 301 11.80 36.10 -36.00
CA PRO A 301 13.12 36.19 -35.36
C PRO A 301 13.14 37.32 -34.32
N GLY A 302 13.70 37.05 -33.15
CA GLY A 302 13.82 38.01 -32.04
C GLY A 302 12.58 38.15 -31.14
N PHE A 303 11.43 37.59 -31.52
CA PHE A 303 10.20 37.61 -30.70
C PHE A 303 9.82 36.24 -30.15
N ALA A 304 10.22 35.17 -30.82
CA ALA A 304 9.93 33.82 -30.35
C ALA A 304 11.07 33.26 -29.51
N ALA A 305 10.74 32.54 -28.45
CA ALA A 305 11.71 31.75 -27.70
C ALA A 305 12.40 30.72 -28.63
N THR A 306 13.68 30.45 -28.37
CA THR A 306 14.41 29.37 -29.04
C THR A 306 13.61 28.04 -28.91
N PRO A 307 13.50 27.23 -29.98
CA PRO A 307 12.85 25.93 -29.91
C PRO A 307 13.33 25.08 -28.74
N GLY A 308 12.40 24.53 -27.98
CA GLY A 308 12.68 23.77 -26.75
C GLY A 308 12.90 24.61 -25.49
N LYS A 309 12.68 25.94 -25.55
CA LYS A 309 12.81 26.83 -24.37
C LYS A 309 11.54 27.64 -24.06
N SER A 310 10.43 27.37 -24.75
CA SER A 310 9.18 28.13 -24.54
C SER A 310 8.33 27.52 -23.44
N ASN A 311 7.76 28.32 -22.54
CA ASN A 311 6.83 27.82 -21.53
C ASN A 311 5.53 27.24 -22.13
N HIS A 312 5.16 27.66 -23.36
CA HIS A 312 4.11 27.01 -24.15
C HIS A 312 4.43 25.54 -24.42
N GLY A 313 5.70 25.21 -24.68
CA GLY A 313 6.13 23.83 -24.91
C GLY A 313 6.15 22.98 -23.64
N LEU A 314 5.96 23.55 -22.45
CA LEU A 314 5.72 22.79 -21.21
C LEU A 314 4.22 22.55 -20.95
N GLY A 315 3.35 23.13 -21.78
CA GLY A 315 1.90 23.13 -21.54
C GLY A 315 1.50 23.94 -20.32
N LEU A 316 2.31 24.96 -19.98
CA LEU A 316 2.18 25.78 -18.78
C LEU A 316 1.96 27.27 -19.07
N ALA A 317 1.83 27.66 -20.32
CA ALA A 317 1.59 29.04 -20.70
C ALA A 317 0.37 29.17 -21.61
N VAL A 318 -0.26 30.33 -21.56
CA VAL A 318 -1.34 30.75 -22.45
C VAL A 318 -1.09 32.18 -22.91
N ASP A 319 -1.40 32.42 -24.18
CA ASP A 319 -1.54 33.76 -24.73
C ASP A 319 -3.04 34.08 -24.79
N LEU A 320 -3.44 35.20 -24.19
CA LEU A 320 -4.84 35.55 -23.97
C LEU A 320 -5.28 36.73 -24.82
N CYS A 321 -6.50 36.65 -25.35
CA CYS A 321 -7.15 37.68 -26.14
C CYS A 321 -8.40 38.24 -25.43
N GLY A 322 -9.27 38.95 -26.14
CA GLY A 322 -10.57 39.40 -25.60
C GLY A 322 -10.48 40.53 -24.56
N GLY A 323 -9.39 41.30 -24.60
CA GLY A 323 -9.12 42.45 -23.73
C GLY A 323 -7.90 42.23 -22.85
N VAL A 324 -7.54 40.99 -22.52
CA VAL A 324 -6.35 40.69 -21.69
C VAL A 324 -5.06 41.09 -22.39
N GLN A 325 -4.95 40.92 -23.71
CA GLN A 325 -3.78 41.35 -24.50
C GLN A 325 -3.53 42.86 -24.47
N SER A 326 -4.52 43.65 -24.04
CA SER A 326 -4.40 45.11 -23.94
C SER A 326 -3.96 45.46 -22.52
N PHE A 327 -2.68 45.82 -22.37
CA PHE A 327 -2.11 46.23 -21.09
C PHE A 327 -2.96 47.29 -20.40
N ARG A 328 -3.19 47.12 -19.09
CA ARG A 328 -4.05 47.98 -18.25
C ARG A 328 -5.53 48.04 -18.61
N SER A 329 -6.03 47.17 -19.49
CA SER A 329 -7.47 46.99 -19.64
C SER A 329 -8.12 46.50 -18.34
N ALA A 330 -9.45 46.60 -18.25
CA ALA A 330 -10.19 46.07 -17.12
C ALA A 330 -9.94 44.55 -16.93
N GLN A 331 -9.81 43.82 -18.05
CA GLN A 331 -9.55 42.39 -18.11
C GLN A 331 -8.14 42.07 -17.62
N PHE A 332 -7.13 42.80 -18.12
CA PHE A 332 -5.72 42.62 -17.70
C PHE A 332 -5.56 42.88 -16.20
N ASN A 333 -6.02 44.04 -15.71
CA ASN A 333 -5.88 44.41 -14.29
C ASN A 333 -6.62 43.43 -13.36
N TRP A 334 -7.80 42.94 -13.78
CA TRP A 334 -8.51 41.94 -13.00
C TRP A 334 -7.73 40.63 -12.94
N LEU A 335 -7.15 40.19 -14.06
CA LEU A 335 -6.38 38.96 -14.12
C LEU A 335 -5.07 39.08 -13.36
N GLU A 336 -4.42 40.24 -13.37
CA GLU A 336 -3.21 40.53 -12.58
C GLU A 336 -3.51 40.42 -11.07
N ALA A 337 -4.64 40.99 -10.65
CA ALA A 337 -5.05 40.97 -9.25
C ALA A 337 -5.59 39.61 -8.76
N ASN A 338 -6.07 38.73 -9.66
CA ASN A 338 -6.77 37.50 -9.28
C ASN A 338 -6.15 36.21 -9.78
N GLY A 339 -5.33 36.25 -10.84
CA GLY A 339 -4.78 35.07 -11.50
C GLY A 339 -4.02 34.16 -10.54
N LYS A 340 -3.24 34.76 -9.63
CA LYS A 340 -2.42 34.01 -8.67
C LYS A 340 -3.26 33.13 -7.73
N LYS A 341 -4.55 33.45 -7.52
CA LYS A 341 -5.49 32.62 -6.75
C LYS A 341 -5.84 31.30 -7.45
N TYR A 342 -5.48 31.17 -8.72
CA TYR A 342 -5.65 29.99 -9.56
C TYR A 342 -4.30 29.47 -10.08
N GLY A 343 -3.17 29.98 -9.57
CA GLY A 343 -1.83 29.58 -9.99
C GLY A 343 -1.34 30.21 -11.29
N TRP A 344 -2.13 31.10 -11.89
CA TRP A 344 -1.77 31.82 -13.12
C TRP A 344 -1.18 33.20 -12.79
N PHE A 345 -0.13 33.62 -13.49
CA PHE A 345 0.47 34.92 -13.26
C PHE A 345 1.04 35.50 -14.55
N HIS A 346 1.18 36.82 -14.57
CA HIS A 346 1.89 37.52 -15.63
C HIS A 346 3.36 37.62 -15.21
N PRO A 347 4.30 37.01 -15.95
CA PRO A 347 5.70 36.94 -15.51
C PRO A 347 6.40 38.30 -15.65
N ASP A 348 7.35 38.57 -14.74
CA ASP A 348 8.03 39.88 -14.67
C ASP A 348 8.72 40.28 -15.98
N TRP A 349 9.26 39.30 -16.72
CA TRP A 349 9.92 39.55 -18.00
C TRP A 349 8.95 40.10 -19.07
N ALA A 350 7.67 39.73 -19.01
CA ALA A 350 6.66 40.10 -20.00
C ALA A 350 6.20 41.57 -19.88
N TYR A 351 6.57 42.28 -18.81
CA TYR A 351 6.40 43.74 -18.72
C TYR A 351 7.45 44.53 -19.51
N HIS A 352 8.51 43.88 -19.99
CA HIS A 352 9.69 44.59 -20.50
C HIS A 352 10.06 44.17 -21.92
N SER A 353 10.78 43.05 -22.08
CA SER A 353 11.36 42.68 -23.38
C SER A 353 11.47 41.16 -23.54
N PRO A 354 10.71 40.55 -24.48
CA PRO A 354 9.63 41.19 -25.23
C PRO A 354 8.49 41.63 -24.30
N PHE A 355 7.84 42.76 -24.65
CA PHE A 355 6.63 43.20 -23.95
C PHE A 355 5.43 42.38 -24.44
N GLU A 356 4.89 41.52 -23.57
CA GLU A 356 3.89 40.52 -23.93
C GLU A 356 2.70 40.52 -22.97
N PRO A 357 1.87 41.58 -22.90
CA PRO A 357 0.73 41.67 -21.98
C PRO A 357 -0.31 40.53 -22.14
N TRP A 358 -0.29 39.85 -23.28
CA TRP A 358 -1.12 38.66 -23.52
C TRP A 358 -0.58 37.39 -22.85
N HIS A 359 0.69 37.32 -22.46
CA HIS A 359 1.35 36.09 -22.02
C HIS A 359 1.17 35.84 -20.52
N TRP A 360 0.65 34.67 -20.17
CA TRP A 360 0.42 34.26 -18.78
C TRP A 360 0.94 32.85 -18.57
N GLU A 361 1.59 32.65 -17.42
CA GLU A 361 2.21 31.39 -17.03
C GLU A 361 1.49 30.78 -15.84
N TYR A 362 1.44 29.46 -15.78
CA TYR A 362 1.00 28.70 -14.63
C TYR A 362 2.23 28.25 -13.84
N ASP A 363 2.28 28.60 -12.55
CA ASP A 363 3.29 28.07 -11.63
C ASP A 363 2.73 26.84 -10.89
N PRO A 364 3.27 25.64 -11.12
CA PRO A 364 2.84 24.42 -10.43
C PRO A 364 3.00 24.51 -8.91
N LYS A 365 3.97 25.29 -8.41
CA LYS A 365 4.18 25.50 -6.97
C LYS A 365 3.06 26.36 -6.41
N LEU A 366 2.77 27.53 -6.99
CA LEU A 366 1.63 28.35 -6.58
C LEU A 366 0.32 27.56 -6.69
N GLY A 367 0.10 26.87 -7.81
CA GLY A 367 -1.06 26.00 -8.04
C GLY A 367 -1.22 24.86 -7.02
N SER A 368 -0.12 24.42 -6.39
CA SER A 368 -0.16 23.36 -5.36
C SER A 368 -0.51 23.88 -3.95
N LEU A 369 -0.31 25.17 -3.70
CA LEU A 369 -0.47 25.82 -2.39
C LEU A 369 -1.84 26.46 -2.18
N LEU A 370 -2.63 26.62 -3.25
CA LEU A 370 -3.94 27.27 -3.19
C LEU A 370 -4.99 26.35 -2.56
N PRO A 371 -5.85 26.88 -1.67
CA PRO A 371 -6.79 26.11 -0.86
C PRO A 371 -7.82 25.33 -1.68
#